data_AF-A0A0L6W9K3-F1
#
_entry.id   AF-A0A0L6W9K3-F1
#
_cell.length_a   1.000
_cell.length_b   1.000
_cell.length_c   1.000
_cell.angle_alpha   90.00
_cell.angle_beta   90.00
_cell.angle_gamma   90.00
#
_symmetry.space_group_name_H-M   'P 1'
#
loop_
_entity.id
_entity.type
_entity.pdbx_description
1 polymer ?
#
loop_
_entity_poly.entity_id
_entity_poly.type
_entity_poly.pdbx_seq_one_letter_code
_entity_poly.pdbx_strand_id
1 'polypeptide(L)' 'MPEPYNFGAPDNQEWFVDDLVGHCWYSKNLKFKVCWSLRDITWKSLTTCKDLVALDRYLELQGMQCPAQLAGSSKLI' A
#
# COMPACT_ATOMS: atom_id res chain seq x y z
N MET A 1 -42.45 -4.46 -14.17
CA MET A 1 -41.79 -3.88 -12.99
C MET A 1 -40.30 -4.15 -13.15
N PRO A 2 -39.43 -3.17 -13.45
CA PRO A 2 -38.01 -3.44 -13.45
C PRO A 2 -37.55 -3.62 -12.00
N GLU A 3 -36.76 -4.66 -11.75
CA GLU A 3 -36.17 -4.95 -10.45
C GLU A 3 -35.24 -3.80 -10.03
N PRO A 4 -35.21 -3.39 -8.75
CA PRO A 4 -34.37 -2.30 -8.29
C PRO A 4 -32.90 -2.70 -8.45
N TYR A 5 -32.14 -1.86 -9.13
CA TYR A 5 -30.70 -2.03 -9.32
C TYR A 5 -30.02 -2.13 -7.94
N ASN A 6 -29.55 -3.32 -7.58
CA ASN A 6 -28.76 -3.55 -6.38
C ASN A 6 -27.28 -3.58 -6.79
N PHE A 7 -26.56 -2.47 -6.60
CA PHE A 7 -25.10 -2.43 -6.63
C PHE A 7 -24.56 -3.14 -5.39
N GLY A 8 -24.86 -4.43 -5.22
CA GLY A 8 -24.28 -5.28 -4.19
C GLY A 8 -22.78 -5.41 -4.44
N ALA A 9 -22.04 -4.33 -4.22
CA ALA A 9 -20.60 -4.31 -4.23
C ALA A 9 -20.18 -5.04 -2.95
N PRO A 10 -19.36 -6.08 -3.04
CA PRO A 10 -18.71 -6.61 -1.86
C PRO A 10 -17.94 -5.45 -1.21
N ASP A 11 -18.24 -5.14 0.07
CA ASP A 11 -17.52 -4.13 0.87
C ASP A 11 -16.01 -4.40 0.92
N ASN A 12 -15.63 -5.65 0.67
CA ASN A 12 -14.29 -6.17 0.44
C ASN A 12 -13.79 -5.99 -1.01
N GLN A 13 -14.09 -4.85 -1.66
CA GLN A 13 -13.48 -4.53 -2.95
C GLN A 13 -11.95 -4.51 -2.79
N GLU A 14 -11.28 -5.42 -3.48
CA GLU A 14 -9.83 -5.41 -3.63
C GLU A 14 -9.46 -4.21 -4.49
N TRP A 15 -9.07 -3.11 -3.84
CA TRP A 15 -8.64 -1.89 -4.53
C TRP A 15 -7.24 -2.10 -5.14
N PHE A 16 -7.09 -1.74 -6.41
CA PHE A 16 -5.79 -1.76 -7.06
C PHE A 16 -4.88 -0.70 -6.44
N VAL A 17 -3.72 -1.17 -5.94
CA VAL A 17 -2.64 -0.29 -5.52
C VAL A 17 -1.89 0.15 -6.76
N ASP A 18 -1.77 1.46 -6.94
CA ASP A 18 -1.04 2.05 -8.05
C ASP A 18 0.46 1.99 -7.73
N ASP A 19 0.85 2.64 -6.63
CA ASP A 19 2.25 2.77 -6.25
C ASP A 19 2.47 3.03 -4.76
N LEU A 20 3.68 2.74 -4.29
CA LEU A 20 4.14 3.06 -2.95
C LEU A 20 4.95 4.35 -2.99
N VAL A 21 4.38 5.41 -2.43
CA VAL A 21 4.94 6.77 -2.50
C VAL A 21 5.99 7.02 -1.43
N GLY A 22 6.00 6.21 -0.38
CA GLY A 22 6.94 6.39 0.73
C GLY A 22 6.73 5.42 1.87
N HIS A 23 7.60 5.51 2.86
CA HIS A 23 7.54 4.70 4.07
C HIS A 23 7.92 5.54 5.29
N CYS A 24 7.45 5.11 6.45
CA CYS A 24 7.77 5.72 7.72
C CYS A 24 7.79 4.65 8.82
N TRP A 25 8.80 4.73 9.68
CA TRP A 25 8.84 3.93 10.89
C TRP A 25 8.06 4.62 11.99
N TYR A 26 6.91 4.06 12.34
CA TYR A 26 6.14 4.52 13.48
C TYR A 26 6.43 3.61 14.67
N SER A 27 7.36 4.04 15.52
CA SER A 27 7.86 3.30 16.67
C SER A 27 8.51 1.97 16.26
N LYS A 28 7.76 0.85 16.31
CA LYS A 28 8.22 -0.49 15.88
C LYS A 28 7.51 -1.02 14.64
N ASN A 29 6.60 -0.23 14.06
CA ASN A 29 5.79 -0.63 12.93
C ASN A 29 6.19 0.17 11.69
N LEU A 30 6.58 -0.54 10.64
CA LEU A 30 6.78 0.05 9.33
C LEU A 30 5.42 0.30 8.69
N LYS A 31 5.17 1.57 8.37
CA LYS A 31 4.01 2.00 7.62
C LYS A 31 4.45 2.49 6.26
N PHE A 32 3.64 2.20 5.27
CA PHE A 32 3.83 2.65 3.90
C PHE A 32 2.72 3.57 3.47
N LYS A 33 3.08 4.56 2.68
CA LYS A 33 2.17 5.48 2.02
C LYS A 33 1.80 4.84 0.68
N VAL A 34 0.58 4.33 0.60
CA VAL A 34 0.04 3.64 -0.57
C VAL A 34 -0.80 4.64 -1.35
N CYS A 35 -0.47 4.87 -2.61
CA CYS A 35 -1.29 5.62 -3.55
C CYS A 35 -2.19 4.65 -4.31
N TRP A 36 -3.49 4.89 -4.22
CA TRP A 36 -4.51 4.13 -4.95
C TRP A 36 -4.79 4.81 -6.29
N SER A 37 -5.40 4.07 -7.23
CA SER A 37 -5.71 4.59 -8.58
C SER A 37 -6.61 5.83 -8.58
N LEU A 38 -7.36 6.10 -7.51
CA LEU A 38 -8.16 7.32 -7.32
C LEU A 38 -7.36 8.53 -6.80
N ARG A 39 -6.02 8.45 -6.78
CA ARG A 39 -5.12 9.42 -6.10
C ARG A 39 -5.38 9.57 -4.60
N ASP A 40 -6.14 8.65 -4.02
CA ASP A 40 -6.27 8.56 -2.58
C ASP A 40 -4.94 8.03 -2.02
N ILE A 41 -4.50 8.59 -0.91
CA ILE A 41 -3.24 8.20 -0.30
C ILE A 41 -3.49 7.79 1.15
N THR A 42 -3.27 6.51 1.43
CA THR A 42 -3.48 5.96 2.77
C THR A 42 -2.20 5.38 3.35
N TRP A 43 -2.09 5.42 4.66
CA TRP A 43 -1.02 4.73 5.37
C TRP A 43 -1.44 3.30 5.71
N LYS A 44 -0.70 2.31 5.23
CA LYS A 44 -0.92 0.89 5.50
C LYS A 44 0.29 0.28 6.20
N SER A 45 0.05 -0.73 7.03
CA SER A 45 1.14 -1.46 7.68
C SER A 45 1.84 -2.38 6.69
N LEU A 46 3.08 -2.75 6.99
CA LEU A 46 3.80 -3.77 6.22
C LEU A 46 3.00 -5.06 6.06
N THR A 47 2.25 -5.48 7.08
CA THR A 47 1.44 -6.71 7.02
C THR A 47 0.40 -6.66 5.90
N THR A 48 -0.23 -5.50 5.70
CA THR A 48 -1.18 -5.28 4.60
C THR A 48 -0.48 -5.13 3.25
N CYS A 49 0.71 -4.51 3.24
CA CYS A 49 1.46 -4.30 2.00
C CYS A 49 2.29 -5.51 1.54
N LYS A 50 2.43 -6.55 2.37
CA LYS A 50 3.32 -7.70 2.10
C LYS A 50 2.95 -8.46 0.83
N ASP A 51 1.67 -8.48 0.47
CA ASP A 51 1.14 -9.16 -0.71
C ASP A 51 1.12 -8.27 -1.97
N LEU A 52 1.47 -6.99 -1.84
CA LEU A 52 1.41 -6.05 -2.95
C LEU A 52 2.64 -6.18 -3.85
N VAL A 53 2.41 -6.37 -5.14
CA VAL A 53 3.46 -6.29 -6.18
C VAL A 53 4.16 -4.92 -6.17
N ALA A 54 3.44 -3.86 -5.81
CA ALA A 54 4.03 -2.53 -5.64
C ALA A 54 5.14 -2.51 -4.59
N LEU A 55 5.05 -3.34 -3.53
CA LEU A 55 6.07 -3.38 -2.47
C LEU A 55 7.38 -3.95 -2.99
N ASP A 56 7.32 -5.01 -3.78
CA ASP A 56 8.49 -5.63 -4.38
C ASP A 56 9.22 -4.61 -5.26
N ARG A 57 8.49 -3.94 -6.18
CA ARG A 57 9.03 -2.86 -7.03
C ARG A 57 9.62 -1.72 -6.22
N TYR A 58 8.96 -1.32 -5.13
CA TYR A 58 9.46 -0.25 -4.26
C TYR A 58 10.78 -0.64 -3.60
N LEU A 59 10.91 -1.88 -3.12
CA LEU A 59 12.14 -2.40 -2.53
C LEU A 59 13.26 -2.48 -3.57
N GLU A 60 12.97 -2.98 -4.77
CA GLU A 60 13.91 -3.00 -5.89
C GLU A 60 14.43 -1.60 -6.24
N LEU A 61 13.54 -0.60 -6.30
CA LEU A 61 13.91 0.80 -6.53
C LEU A 61 14.79 1.39 -5.41
N GLN A 62 14.63 0.91 -4.17
CA GLN A 62 15.52 1.27 -3.05
C GLN A 62 16.79 0.41 -3.00
N GLY A 63 16.95 -0.58 -3.87
CA GLY A 63 18.06 -1.55 -3.83
C GLY A 63 17.99 -2.47 -2.60
N MET A 64 16.80 -2.68 -2.05
CA MET A 64 16.54 -3.52 -0.88
C MET A 64 15.83 -4.79 -1.29
N GLN A 65 16.07 -5.87 -0.54
CA GLN A 65 15.37 -7.14 -0.73
C GLN A 65 14.34 -7.37 0.38
N CYS A 66 14.53 -6.72 1.53
CA CYS A 66 13.71 -6.92 2.71
C CYS A 66 13.19 -5.59 3.26
N PRO A 67 11.89 -5.47 3.61
CA PRO A 67 11.33 -4.25 4.17
C PRO A 67 11.92 -3.89 5.55
N ALA A 68 12.51 -4.85 6.26
CA ALA A 68 13.26 -4.57 7.49
C ALA A 68 14.51 -3.68 7.25
N GLN A 69 15.09 -3.70 6.05
CA GLN A 69 16.25 -2.87 5.70
C GLN A 69 15.88 -1.37 5.61
N LEU A 70 14.60 -1.05 5.43
CA LEU A 70 14.10 0.32 5.38
C LEU A 70 14.23 1.04 6.74
N ALA A 71 14.50 0.32 7.84
CA ALA A 71 14.76 0.90 9.17
C ALA A 71 15.93 1.90 9.17
N GLY A 72 16.92 1.69 8.31
CA GLY A 72 18.08 2.58 8.19
C GLY A 72 17.90 3.74 7.20
N SER A 73 16.89 3.69 6.34
CA SER A 73 16.75 4.59 5.19
C SER A 73 15.42 5.33 5.21
N SER A 74 15.05 5.89 6.36
CA SER A 74 13.81 6.64 6.53
C SER A 74 13.79 7.87 5.61
N LYS A 75 13.41 7.68 4.35
CA LYS A 75 13.31 8.74 3.35
C LYS A 75 11.88 9.27 3.40
N LEU A 76 11.71 10.34 4.17
CA LEU A 76 10.55 11.23 4.07
C LEU A 76 10.65 11.94 2.72
N ILE A 77 9.98 11.40 1.70
CA ILE A 77 9.73 12.14 0.44
C ILE A 77 8.42 12.91 0.62
#